data_AF-A0A837ILU2-F1
#
_entry.id   AF-A0A837ILU2-F1
#
_cell.length_a   1.000
_cell.length_b   1.000
_cell.length_c   1.000
_cell.angle_alpha   90.00
_cell.angle_beta   90.00
_cell.angle_gamma   90.00
#
_symmetry.space_group_name_H-M   'P 1'
#
loop_
_entity.id
_entity.type
_entity.pdbx_description
1 polymer ?
#
loop_
_entity_poly.entity_id
_entity_poly.type
_entity_poly.pdbx_seq_one_letter_code
_entity_poly.pdbx_strand_id
1 'polypeptide(L)'
;MVTLQVVTVPGCVECRRFEEWWKVNSAQFPNVKFEEINALEQKGQELVFKYSIFSSPGLIINGDLFSTGGVNTEKLAAKLKEL
;
A
#
# COMPACT_ATOMS: atom_id res chain seq x y z
N MET A 1 -1.35 16.51 -1.38
CA MET A 1 -1.03 15.38 -2.26
C MET A 1 -0.60 14.23 -1.37
N VAL A 2 -1.39 13.17 -1.33
CA VAL A 2 -1.21 12.04 -0.43
C VAL A 2 -0.38 10.98 -1.14
N THR A 3 0.67 10.44 -0.52
CA THR A 3 1.50 9.39 -1.13
C THR A 3 1.12 8.04 -0.53
N LEU A 4 0.56 7.15 -1.35
CA LEU A 4 0.25 5.77 -0.99
C LEU A 4 1.32 4.86 -1.58
N GLN A 5 2.23 4.39 -0.74
CA GLN A 5 3.25 3.42 -1.13
C GLN A 5 2.83 2.04 -0.67
N VAL A 6 2.85 1.07 -1.58
CA VAL A 6 2.45 -0.30 -1.28
C VAL A 6 3.62 -1.23 -1.56
N VAL A 7 4.09 -1.85 -0.49
CA VAL A 7 5.17 -2.83 -0.51
C VAL A 7 4.57 -4.20 -0.79
N THR A 8 4.83 -4.76 -1.96
CA THR A 8 4.28 -6.04 -2.42
C THR A 8 5.37 -7.10 -2.55
N VAL A 9 4.99 -8.39 -2.56
CA VAL A 9 5.89 -9.50 -2.90
C VAL A 9 5.29 -10.34 -4.04
N PRO A 10 6.12 -10.86 -4.94
CA PRO A 10 5.64 -11.80 -5.96
C PRO A 10 5.03 -13.04 -5.30
N GLY A 11 3.88 -13.50 -5.81
CA GLY A 11 3.15 -14.66 -5.28
C GLY A 11 2.13 -14.34 -4.17
N CYS A 12 1.99 -13.07 -3.78
CA CYS A 12 1.03 -12.63 -2.76
C CYS A 12 -0.37 -12.43 -3.35
N VAL A 13 -1.32 -13.28 -2.92
CA VAL A 13 -2.74 -13.22 -3.35
C VAL A 13 -3.39 -11.91 -2.90
N GLU A 14 -3.14 -11.50 -1.66
CA GLU A 14 -3.71 -10.27 -1.08
C GLU A 14 -3.22 -9.00 -1.80
N CYS A 15 -1.97 -9.00 -2.26
CA CYS A 15 -1.38 -7.90 -3.01
C CYS A 15 -2.11 -7.69 -4.34
N ARG A 16 -2.37 -8.79 -5.06
CA ARG A 16 -3.14 -8.74 -6.31
C ARG A 16 -4.57 -8.25 -6.09
N ARG A 17 -5.23 -8.74 -5.03
CA ARG A 17 -6.58 -8.31 -4.65
C ARG A 17 -6.63 -6.82 -4.36
N PHE A 18 -5.62 -6.30 -3.67
CA PHE A 18 -5.49 -4.87 -3.41
C PHE A 18 -5.29 -4.06 -4.69
N GLU A 19 -4.41 -4.52 -5.59
CA GLU A 19 -4.15 -3.84 -6.87
C GLU A 19 -5.43 -3.73 -7.72
N GLU A 20 -6.23 -4.79 -7.82
CA GLU A 20 -7.50 -4.76 -8.52
C GLU A 20 -8.48 -3.76 -7.90
N TRP A 21 -8.58 -3.75 -6.57
CA TRP A 21 -9.39 -2.77 -5.86
C TRP A 21 -8.89 -1.34 -6.11
N TRP A 22 -7.57 -1.11 -6.08
CA TRP A 22 -6.97 0.19 -6.31
C TRP A 22 -7.23 0.68 -7.74
N LYS A 23 -7.09 -0.17 -8.76
CA LYS A 23 -7.40 0.19 -10.15
C LYS A 23 -8.84 0.71 -10.30
N VAL A 24 -9.81 0.07 -9.65
CA VAL A 24 -11.23 0.48 -9.69
C VAL A 24 -11.48 1.76 -8.89
N ASN A 25 -10.82 1.93 -7.74
CA ASN A 25 -11.10 3.03 -6.81
C ASN A 25 -10.19 4.25 -6.99
N SER A 26 -9.04 4.12 -7.65
CA SER A 26 -8.06 5.19 -7.85
C SER A 26 -8.66 6.44 -8.51
N ALA A 27 -9.67 6.27 -9.37
CA ALA A 27 -10.41 7.38 -9.98
C ALA A 27 -11.11 8.29 -8.94
N GLN A 28 -11.46 7.76 -7.77
CA GLN A 28 -12.04 8.53 -6.66
C GLN A 28 -10.97 9.31 -5.87
N PHE A 29 -9.68 9.02 -6.09
CA PHE A 29 -8.57 9.55 -5.32
C PHE A 29 -7.55 10.29 -6.21
N PRO A 30 -7.95 11.34 -6.97
CA PRO A 30 -7.05 12.05 -7.87
C PRO A 30 -5.90 12.78 -7.14
N ASN A 31 -6.03 13.02 -5.83
CA ASN A 31 -5.01 13.64 -4.99
C ASN A 31 -4.06 12.61 -4.34
N VAL A 32 -4.22 11.31 -4.63
CA VAL A 32 -3.38 10.23 -4.10
C VAL A 32 -2.40 9.75 -5.17
N LYS A 33 -1.11 9.86 -4.88
CA LYS A 33 -0.03 9.30 -5.66
C LYS A 33 0.21 7.86 -5.22
N PHE A 34 -0.08 6.92 -6.10
CA PHE A 34 0.17 5.49 -5.86
C PHE A 34 1.58 5.11 -6.31
N GLU A 35 2.34 4.46 -5.43
CA GLU A 35 3.65 3.87 -5.72
C GLU A 35 3.66 2.42 -5.28
N GLU A 36 3.78 1.50 -6.24
CA GLU A 36 4.06 0.11 -5.94
C GLU A 36 5.58 -0.09 -5.77
N ILE A 37 5.97 -0.80 -4.71
CA ILE A 37 7.37 -1.10 -4.41
C ILE A 37 7.49 -2.58 -4.14
N ASN A 38 8.35 -3.26 -4.87
CA ASN A 38 8.59 -4.67 -4.62
C ASN A 38 9.51 -4.83 -3.41
N ALA A 39 9.09 -5.59 -2.41
CA ALA A 39 9.86 -5.87 -1.19
C ALA A 39 11.20 -6.56 -1.47
N LEU A 40 11.36 -7.17 -2.66
CA LEU A 40 12.62 -7.79 -3.09
C LEU A 40 13.63 -6.79 -3.64
N GLU A 41 13.21 -5.58 -4.01
CA GLU A 41 14.12 -4.51 -4.44
C GLU A 41 14.75 -3.82 -3.24
N GLN A 42 15.91 -3.19 -3.44
CA GLN A 42 16.64 -2.49 -2.38
C GLN A 42 15.75 -1.49 -1.61
N LYS A 43 15.01 -0.65 -2.33
CA LYS A 43 14.05 0.31 -1.74
C LYS A 43 12.95 -0.39 -0.94
N GLY A 44 12.45 -1.52 -1.44
CA GLY A 44 11.43 -2.31 -0.74
C GLY A 44 11.95 -2.94 0.53
N GLN A 45 13.15 -3.53 0.49
CA GLN A 45 13.82 -4.08 1.67
C GLN A 45 14.03 -3.01 2.74
N GLU A 46 14.51 -1.83 2.36
CA GLU A 46 14.67 -0.71 3.29
C GLU A 46 13.34 -0.33 3.96
N LEU A 47 12.23 -0.31 3.22
CA LEU A 47 10.91 -0.03 3.78
C LEU A 47 10.40 -1.16 4.68
N VAL A 48 10.63 -2.42 4.30
CA VAL A 48 10.31 -3.59 5.13
C VAL A 48 11.03 -3.52 6.46
N PHE A 49 12.33 -3.22 6.46
CA PHE A 49 13.10 -3.05 7.69
C PHE A 49 12.67 -1.81 8.47
N LYS A 50 12.53 -0.66 7.79
CA LYS A 50 12.16 0.63 8.41
C LYS A 50 10.82 0.57 9.12
N TYR A 51 9.80 -0.03 8.48
CA TYR A 51 8.44 -0.12 9.02
C TYR A 51 8.13 -1.49 9.65
N SER A 52 9.11 -2.39 9.73
CA SER A 52 8.94 -3.75 10.27
C SER A 52 7.74 -4.48 9.63
N ILE A 53 7.73 -4.53 8.30
CA ILE A 53 6.65 -5.15 7.51
C ILE A 53 6.81 -6.66 7.54
N PHE A 54 6.18 -7.32 8.51
CA PHE A 54 6.21 -8.78 8.65
C PHE A 54 5.16 -9.51 7.80
N SER A 55 4.24 -8.78 7.18
CA SER A 55 3.15 -9.35 6.37
C SER A 55 2.91 -8.50 5.13
N SER A 56 2.78 -9.16 3.99
CA SER A 56 2.58 -8.50 2.70
C SER A 56 1.10 -8.54 2.30
N PRO A 57 0.56 -7.48 1.69
CA PRO A 57 1.21 -6.21 1.36
C PRO A 57 1.40 -5.26 2.56
N GLY A 58 2.42 -4.41 2.50
CA GLY A 58 2.61 -3.31 3.46
C GLY A 58 2.16 -1.98 2.87
N LEU A 59 1.15 -1.33 3.46
CA LEU A 59 0.65 -0.03 3.06
C LEU A 59 1.28 1.07 3.90
N ILE A 60 1.79 2.08 3.22
CA ILE A 60 2.40 3.26 3.80
C ILE A 60 1.68 4.47 3.21
N ILE A 61 1.13 5.33 4.06
CA ILE A 61 0.43 6.55 3.67
C ILE A 61 1.23 7.74 4.18
N ASN A 62 1.68 8.63 3.30
CA ASN A 62 2.49 9.80 3.64
C ASN A 62 3.77 9.49 4.44
N GLY A 63 4.31 8.28 4.30
CA GLY A 63 5.48 7.83 5.07
C GLY A 63 5.14 7.22 6.42
N ASP A 64 3.86 7.04 6.75
CA ASP A 64 3.42 6.31 7.94
C ASP A 64 2.90 4.92 7.57
N LEU A 65 3.33 3.89 8.31
CA LEU A 65 2.80 2.54 8.15
C LEU A 65 1.32 2.53 8.54
N PHE A 66 0.45 2.28 7.56
CA PHE A 66 -0.98 2.20 7.77
C PHE A 66 -1.43 0.78 8.13
N SER A 67 -0.98 -0.21 7.37
CA SER A 67 -1.36 -1.61 7.57
C SER A 67 -0.35 -2.53 6.91
N THR A 68 -0.23 -3.75 7.41
CA THR A 68 0.57 -4.82 6.81
C THR A 68 -0.27 -6.09 6.71
N GLY A 69 -0.06 -6.91 5.67
CA GLY A 69 -0.86 -8.10 5.42
C GLY A 69 -2.25 -7.81 4.82
N GLY A 70 -3.27 -8.55 5.29
CA GLY A 70 -4.64 -8.48 4.79
C GLY A 70 -5.21 -7.07 4.85
N VAL A 71 -5.31 -6.42 3.69
CA VAL A 71 -5.65 -5.00 3.57
C VAL A 71 -7.15 -4.81 3.79
N ASN A 72 -7.51 -4.01 4.78
CA ASN A 72 -8.89 -3.53 4.90
C ASN A 72 -9.08 -2.33 3.97
N THR A 73 -9.55 -2.61 2.76
CA THR A 73 -9.77 -1.60 1.71
C THR A 73 -10.81 -0.55 2.10
N GLU A 74 -11.80 -0.90 2.92
CA GLU A 74 -12.81 0.03 3.43
C GLU A 74 -12.19 1.07 4.38
N LYS A 75 -11.37 0.61 5.34
CA LYS A 75 -10.62 1.49 6.25
C LYS A 75 -9.62 2.37 5.50
N LEU A 76 -8.94 1.81 4.51
CA LEU A 76 -8.02 2.58 3.67
C LEU A 76 -8.76 3.68 2.91
N ALA A 77 -9.90 3.35 2.27
CA ALA A 77 -10.69 4.31 1.53
C ALA A 77 -11.20 5.45 2.42
N ALA A 78 -11.69 5.12 3.62
CA ALA A 78 -12.09 6.12 4.61
C ALA A 78 -10.91 7.05 4.94
N LYS A 79 -9.74 6.47 5.25
CA LYS A 79 -8.55 7.25 5.60
C LYS A 79 -8.08 8.17 4.47
N LEU A 80 -8.11 7.70 3.23
CA LEU A 80 -7.74 8.49 2.06
C LEU A 80 -8.76 9.58 1.71
N LYS A 81 -10.03 9.44 2.13
CA LYS A 81 -11.05 10.49 2.00
C LYS A 81 -10.95 11.56 3.09
N GLU A 82 -10.39 11.21 4.25
CA GLU A 82 -10.16 12.16 5.36
C GLU A 82 -8.91 13.05 5.17
N LEU A 83 -8.00 12.67 4.27
CA LEU A 83 -6.73 13.35 3.98
C LEU A 83 -6.78 14.21 2.72
#